data_AF-A0A1E4H7P1-F1
#
_entry.id   AF-A0A1E4H7P1-F1
#
_cell.length_a   1.000
_cell.length_b   1.000
_cell.length_c   1.000
_cell.angle_alpha   90.00
_cell.angle_beta   90.00
_cell.angle_gamma   90.00
#
_symmetry.space_group_name_H-M   'P 1'
#
loop_
_entity.id
_entity.type
_entity.pdbx_description
1 polymer ?
#
loop_
_entity_poly.entity_id
_entity_poly.type
_entity_poly.pdbx_seq_one_letter_code
_entity_poly.pdbx_strand_id
1 'polypeptide(L)'
;LTGFRLKQLMGQTVYELHQGGKTTLVDSTTGVELPPLDEHQARRLASSFYRGDGSIQSMHLLKEAPNEVAKRPVPLWQANFSDRGHTTLYLSTTTGELLARRHSFWRLYDFLWMFHIMDYETRSNVNNSLMRVAASTGLLFALSGIWLLVYSFRKRKAAI
;
A
#
# COMPACT_ATOMS: atom_id res chain seq x y z
N LEU A 1 21.43 20.12 -10.60
CA LEU A 1 20.03 20.34 -10.17
C LEU A 1 19.12 19.81 -11.26
N THR A 2 18.22 18.88 -10.93
CA THR A 2 17.30 18.27 -11.89
C THR A 2 15.89 18.87 -11.77
N GLY A 3 15.59 19.49 -10.63
CA GLY A 3 14.39 20.29 -10.42
C GLY A 3 14.41 20.91 -9.02
N PHE A 4 13.58 21.95 -8.81
CA PHE A 4 13.28 22.48 -7.49
C PHE A 4 11.78 22.71 -7.35
N ARG A 5 11.25 22.54 -6.15
CA ARG A 5 9.84 22.78 -5.83
C ARG A 5 9.74 23.58 -4.54
N LEU A 6 8.96 24.65 -4.56
CA LEU A 6 8.61 25.37 -3.34
C LEU A 6 7.47 24.64 -2.63
N LYS A 7 7.59 24.45 -1.32
CA LYS A 7 6.49 23.93 -0.50
C LYS A 7 6.45 24.56 0.88
N GLN A 8 5.33 24.35 1.55
CA GLN A 8 5.12 24.73 2.93
C GLN A 8 5.25 23.50 3.82
N LEU A 9 6.16 23.55 4.79
CA LEU A 9 6.37 22.50 5.78
C LEU A 9 6.26 23.13 7.17
N MET A 10 5.25 22.71 7.95
CA MET A 10 5.02 23.19 9.32
C MET A 10 4.94 24.73 9.46
N GLY A 11 4.40 25.41 8.44
CA GLY A 11 4.27 26.88 8.40
C GLY A 11 5.53 27.61 7.94
N GLN A 12 6.59 26.89 7.57
CA GLN A 12 7.80 27.45 6.97
C GLN A 12 7.85 27.14 5.48
N THR A 13 8.26 28.14 4.70
CA THR A 13 8.51 27.95 3.27
C THR A 13 9.87 27.26 3.09
N VAL A 14 9.87 26.11 2.41
CA VAL A 14 11.09 25.33 2.15
C VAL A 14 11.19 25.01 0.65
N TYR A 15 12.40 25.06 0.13
CA TYR A 15 12.76 24.60 -1.21
C TYR A 15 13.13 23.12 -1.17
N GLU A 16 12.43 22.32 -1.95
CA GLU A 16 12.78 20.94 -2.21
C GLU A 16 13.64 20.88 -3.46
N LEU A 17 14.90 20.50 -3.29
CA LEU A 17 15.87 20.35 -4.38
C LEU A 17 16.02 18.88 -4.74
N HIS A 18 15.83 18.57 -6.02
CA HIS A 18 16.08 17.23 -6.57
C HIS A 18 17.42 17.23 -7.32
N GLN A 19 18.39 16.47 -6.82
CA GLN A 19 19.74 16.42 -7.40
C GLN A 19 20.25 14.97 -7.39
N GLY A 20 20.47 14.40 -8.58
CA GLY A 20 21.08 13.07 -8.73
C GLY A 20 20.30 11.92 -8.07
N GLY A 21 18.96 12.04 -7.98
CA GLY A 21 18.10 11.05 -7.32
C GLY A 21 17.99 11.21 -5.80
N LYS A 22 18.65 12.21 -5.20
CA LYS A 22 18.46 12.62 -3.81
C LYS A 22 17.60 13.87 -3.73
N THR A 23 16.80 13.93 -2.67
CA THR A 23 15.96 15.08 -2.36
C THR A 23 16.43 15.72 -1.06
N THR A 24 16.76 17.01 -1.11
CA THR A 24 17.20 17.81 0.04
C THR A 24 16.24 18.97 0.24
N LEU A 25 15.97 19.34 1.50
CA LEU A 25 15.20 20.54 1.82
C LEU A 25 16.14 21.68 2.18
N VAL A 26 15.82 22.88 1.70
CA VAL A 26 16.55 24.12 1.99
C VAL A 26 15.56 25.15 2.48
N ASP A 27 15.88 25.83 3.58
CA ASP A 27 15.05 26.93 4.09
C ASP A 27 15.05 28.10 3.09
N SER A 28 13.87 28.63 2.74
CA SER A 28 13.77 29.70 1.73
C SER A 28 14.27 31.07 2.19
N THR A 29 14.38 31.27 3.51
CA THR A 29 14.73 32.53 4.16
C THR A 29 16.22 32.56 4.49
N THR A 30 16.78 31.44 4.96
CA THR A 30 18.19 31.35 5.36
C THR A 30 19.08 30.72 4.30
N GLY A 31 18.52 29.97 3.35
CA GLY A 31 19.28 29.24 2.32
C GLY A 31 20.08 28.05 2.87
N VAL A 32 19.85 27.68 4.13
CA VAL A 32 20.55 26.58 4.80
C VAL A 32 19.85 25.26 4.51
N GLU A 33 20.62 24.22 4.20
CA GLU A 33 20.12 22.85 4.07
C GLU A 33 19.56 22.37 5.42
N LEU A 34 18.30 21.94 5.41
CA LEU A 34 17.62 21.43 6.59
C LEU A 34 18.08 19.98 6.87
N PRO A 35 18.41 19.66 8.13
CA PRO A 35 18.68 18.29 8.52
C PRO A 35 17.41 17.41 8.36
N PRO A 36 17.55 16.08 8.35
CA PRO A 36 16.41 15.17 8.38
C PRO A 36 15.48 15.49 9.56
N LEU A 37 14.17 15.33 9.37
CA LEU A 37 13.17 15.58 10.40
C LEU A 37 13.48 14.79 11.66
N ASP A 38 13.55 15.51 12.78
CA ASP A 38 13.64 14.92 14.11
C ASP A 38 12.32 14.29 14.55
N GLU A 39 12.35 13.39 15.53
CA GLU A 39 11.18 12.68 16.03
C GLU A 39 10.07 13.65 16.47
N HIS A 40 10.42 14.73 17.17
CA HIS A 40 9.45 15.74 17.61
C HIS A 40 8.77 16.46 16.45
N GLN A 41 9.51 16.75 15.37
CA GLN A 41 8.95 17.36 14.16
C GLN A 41 8.06 16.37 13.42
N ALA A 42 8.53 15.14 13.24
CA ALA A 42 7.79 14.07 12.58
C ALA A 42 6.49 13.75 13.35
N ARG A 43 6.51 13.77 14.68
CA ARG A 43 5.33 13.54 15.53
C ARG A 43 4.28 14.64 15.36
N ARG A 44 4.69 15.91 15.36
CA ARG A 44 3.77 17.04 15.08
C ARG A 44 3.16 16.94 13.69
N LEU A 45 3.98 16.59 12.71
CA LEU A 45 3.54 16.45 11.33
C LEU A 45 2.58 15.27 11.15
N ALA A 46 2.89 14.12 11.76
CA ALA A 46 2.02 12.95 11.80
C ALA A 46 0.65 13.29 12.40
N SER A 47 0.63 13.98 13.54
CA SER A 47 -0.62 14.44 14.18
C SER A 47 -1.42 15.38 13.27
N SER A 48 -0.76 16.24 12.49
CA SER A 48 -1.44 17.16 11.56
C SER A 48 -2.09 16.44 10.37
N PHE A 49 -1.51 15.32 9.92
CA PHE A 49 -2.06 14.51 8.85
C PHE A 49 -3.11 13.50 9.31
N TYR A 50 -3.13 13.20 10.60
CA TYR A 50 -4.04 12.26 11.19
C TYR A 50 -5.39 12.93 11.48
N ARG A 51 -6.47 12.29 11.02
CA ARG A 51 -7.85 12.80 11.17
C ARG A 51 -8.73 11.90 12.03
N GLY A 52 -8.15 10.94 12.74
CA GLY A 52 -8.89 10.05 13.64
C GLY A 52 -8.77 10.50 15.10
N ASP A 53 -9.35 9.71 16.00
CA ASP A 53 -9.40 10.00 17.44
C ASP A 53 -8.25 9.34 18.22
N GLY A 54 -7.38 8.58 17.56
CA GLY A 54 -6.23 7.92 18.17
C GLY A 54 -5.06 8.85 18.46
N SER A 55 -4.25 8.49 19.46
CA SER A 55 -2.98 9.15 19.77
C SER A 55 -1.80 8.39 19.16
N ILE A 56 -0.67 9.07 18.95
CA ILE A 56 0.56 8.40 18.49
C ILE A 56 1.09 7.51 19.62
N GLN A 57 1.03 6.20 19.41
CA GLN A 57 1.49 5.18 20.36
C GLN A 57 3.01 5.01 20.29
N SER A 58 3.57 4.99 19.07
CA SER A 58 5.01 4.87 18.86
C SER A 58 5.46 5.54 17.57
N MET A 59 6.72 5.99 17.57
CA MET A 59 7.44 6.54 16.42
C MET A 59 8.68 5.69 16.20
N HIS A 60 8.86 5.14 15.01
CA HIS A 60 10.05 4.36 14.65
C HIS A 60 10.71 4.93 13.42
N LEU A 61 12.03 5.10 13.46
CA LEU A 61 12.83 5.46 12.30
C LEU A 61 13.21 4.19 11.55
N LEU A 62 12.61 3.97 10.39
CA LEU A 62 12.93 2.84 9.54
C LEU A 62 14.02 3.24 8.54
N LYS A 63 15.16 2.55 8.64
CA LYS A 63 16.26 2.66 7.68
C LYS A 63 16.06 1.77 6.44
N GLU A 64 15.18 0.77 6.54
CA GLU A 64 14.80 -0.15 5.47
C GLU A 64 13.29 -0.10 5.25
N ALA A 65 12.86 -0.08 3.98
CA ALA A 65 11.45 0.00 3.64
C ALA A 65 10.79 -1.39 3.82
N PRO A 66 9.75 -1.52 4.65
CA PRO A 66 8.99 -2.76 4.73
C PRO A 66 8.35 -3.09 3.37
N ASN A 67 8.13 -4.37 3.10
CA ASN A 67 7.43 -4.82 1.89
C ASN A 67 6.08 -4.10 1.67
N GLU A 68 5.39 -3.70 2.75
CA GLU A 68 4.12 -2.95 2.70
C GLU A 68 4.23 -1.54 2.11
N VAL A 69 5.42 -0.95 2.16
CA VAL A 69 5.70 0.41 1.67
C VAL A 69 6.38 0.37 0.29
N ALA A 70 6.86 -0.81 -0.14
CA ALA A 70 7.57 -1.04 -1.39
C ALA A 70 8.70 -0.01 -1.62
N LYS A 71 9.18 0.15 -2.87
CA LYS A 71 10.36 0.92 -3.36
C LYS A 71 10.45 2.43 -2.99
N ARG A 72 9.89 2.87 -1.87
CA ARG A 72 9.90 4.25 -1.42
C ARG A 72 11.26 4.62 -0.84
N PRO A 73 11.67 5.89 -0.98
CA PRO A 73 12.96 6.35 -0.49
C PRO A 73 13.04 6.21 1.04
N VAL A 74 14.05 5.49 1.49
CA VAL A 74 14.48 5.39 2.89
C VAL A 74 15.55 6.45 3.18
N PRO A 75 15.70 6.93 4.42
CA PRO A 75 15.00 6.53 5.64
C PRO A 75 13.61 7.19 5.81
N LEU A 76 12.69 6.52 6.49
CA LEU A 76 11.30 6.95 6.70
C LEU A 76 10.85 6.79 8.16
N TRP A 77 10.00 7.70 8.62
CA TRP A 77 9.37 7.63 9.94
C TRP A 77 8.06 6.85 9.86
N GLN A 78 7.89 5.87 10.75
CA GLN A 78 6.64 5.15 10.95
C GLN A 78 5.98 5.65 12.24
N ALA A 79 4.82 6.27 12.11
CA ALA A 79 3.97 6.70 13.21
C ALA A 79 2.81 5.72 13.38
N ASN A 80 2.77 5.00 14.50
CA ASN A 80 1.68 4.09 14.82
C ASN A 80 0.67 4.78 15.74
N PHE A 81 -0.60 4.77 15.35
CA PHE A 81 -1.70 5.36 16.11
C PHE A 81 -2.49 4.31 16.88
N SER A 82 -2.99 4.69 18.06
CA SER A 82 -3.76 3.85 18.98
C SER A 82 -5.26 3.77 18.65
N ASP A 83 -5.65 3.96 17.39
CA ASP A 83 -7.06 3.90 16.99
C ASP A 83 -7.56 2.47 16.77
N ARG A 84 -8.89 2.33 16.64
CA ARG A 84 -9.54 1.04 16.34
C ARG A 84 -9.02 0.38 15.06
N GLY A 85 -8.44 1.16 14.15
CA GLY A 85 -7.86 0.69 12.90
C GLY A 85 -6.37 0.33 12.98
N HIS A 86 -5.70 0.58 14.12
CA HIS A 86 -4.24 0.66 14.23
C HIS A 86 -3.60 1.28 12.98
N THR A 87 -3.95 2.54 12.73
CA THR A 87 -3.47 3.30 11.58
C THR A 87 -1.98 3.53 11.71
N THR A 88 -1.24 3.19 10.66
CA THR A 88 0.18 3.45 10.54
C THR A 88 0.40 4.48 9.44
N LEU A 89 1.02 5.60 9.77
CA LEU A 89 1.43 6.62 8.81
C LEU A 89 2.93 6.52 8.57
N TYR A 90 3.33 6.55 7.30
CA TYR A 90 4.73 6.58 6.89
C TYR A 90 5.07 7.96 6.34
N LEU A 91 6.07 8.61 6.92
CA LEU A 91 6.51 9.95 6.60
C LEU A 91 7.96 9.92 6.10
N SER A 92 8.27 10.73 5.11
CA SER A 92 9.65 10.90 4.65
C SER A 92 10.47 11.67 5.68
N THR A 93 11.67 11.19 6.00
CA THR A 93 12.58 11.90 6.92
C THR A 93 13.19 13.13 6.27
N THR A 94 13.35 13.14 4.94
CA THR A 94 13.96 14.27 4.23
C THR A 94 12.92 15.31 3.86
N THR A 95 11.76 14.88 3.33
CA THR A 95 10.76 15.80 2.78
C THR A 95 9.61 16.10 3.73
N GLY A 96 9.40 15.30 4.78
CA GLY A 96 8.22 15.37 5.65
C GLY A 96 6.92 14.95 4.97
N GLU A 97 6.98 14.47 3.72
CA GLU A 97 5.78 14.08 3.00
C GLU A 97 5.19 12.78 3.56
N LEU A 98 3.86 12.72 3.58
CA LEU A 98 3.13 11.48 3.89
C LEU A 98 3.27 10.52 2.70
N LEU A 99 4.15 9.53 2.85
CA LEU A 99 4.44 8.53 1.82
C LEU A 99 3.33 7.50 1.68
N ALA A 100 2.77 7.06 2.81
CA ALA A 100 1.70 6.08 2.83
C ALA A 100 0.86 6.17 4.11
N ARG A 101 -0.44 5.92 3.95
CA ARG A 101 -1.36 5.63 5.05
C ARG A 101 -1.72 4.15 4.96
N ARG A 102 -1.55 3.42 6.06
CA ARG A 102 -1.97 2.02 6.19
C ARG A 102 -2.91 1.89 7.37
N HIS A 103 -3.88 1.00 7.25
CA HIS A 103 -4.83 0.69 8.30
C HIS A 103 -4.97 -0.84 8.38
N SER A 104 -5.27 -1.38 9.56
CA SER A 104 -5.33 -2.83 9.78
C SER A 104 -6.44 -3.52 9.00
N PHE A 105 -7.55 -2.82 8.71
CA PHE A 105 -8.59 -3.35 7.82
C PHE A 105 -8.06 -3.70 6.42
N TRP A 106 -6.98 -3.05 5.96
CA TRP A 106 -6.37 -3.37 4.68
C TRP A 106 -5.66 -4.72 4.74
N ARG A 107 -5.07 -5.09 5.88
CA ARG A 107 -4.47 -6.43 6.06
C ARG A 107 -5.53 -7.54 6.04
N LEU A 108 -6.70 -7.30 6.63
CA LEU A 108 -7.81 -8.24 6.55
C LEU A 108 -8.33 -8.37 5.12
N TYR A 109 -8.49 -7.24 4.43
CA TYR A 109 -8.82 -7.24 3.01
C TYR A 109 -7.77 -7.99 2.19
N ASP A 110 -6.48 -7.75 2.40
CA ASP A 110 -5.38 -8.41 1.69
C ASP A 110 -5.37 -9.92 1.95
N PHE A 111 -5.69 -10.36 3.18
CA PHE A 111 -5.85 -11.77 3.51
C PHE A 111 -7.03 -12.42 2.78
N LEU A 112 -8.20 -11.78 2.79
CA LEU A 112 -9.38 -12.25 2.05
C LEU A 112 -9.15 -12.21 0.54
N TRP A 113 -8.43 -11.21 0.06
CA TRP A 113 -8.04 -11.04 -1.34
C TRP A 113 -7.10 -12.15 -1.78
N MET A 114 -6.05 -12.44 -0.99
CA MET A 114 -5.14 -13.58 -1.21
C MET A 114 -5.91 -14.89 -1.39
N PHE A 115 -6.90 -15.15 -0.53
CA PHE A 115 -7.76 -16.33 -0.66
C PHE A 115 -8.64 -16.26 -1.92
N HIS A 116 -9.21 -15.10 -2.24
CA HIS A 116 -10.07 -14.91 -3.41
C HIS A 116 -9.34 -15.13 -4.74
N ILE A 117 -8.12 -14.60 -4.88
CA ILE A 117 -7.30 -14.79 -6.09
C ILE A 117 -6.46 -16.08 -6.04
N MET A 118 -6.52 -16.80 -4.92
CA MET A 118 -5.77 -18.05 -4.67
C MET A 118 -4.24 -17.91 -4.84
N ASP A 119 -3.70 -16.69 -4.76
CA ASP A 119 -2.27 -16.39 -4.94
C ASP A 119 -1.60 -16.13 -3.59
N TYR A 120 -0.97 -17.17 -3.05
CA TYR A 120 -0.35 -17.17 -1.73
C TYR A 120 1.09 -16.64 -1.73
N GLU A 121 1.74 -16.50 -2.90
CA GLU A 121 3.14 -16.06 -3.00
C GLU A 121 3.25 -14.56 -3.26
N THR A 122 2.62 -14.06 -4.32
CA THR A 122 2.84 -12.69 -4.79
C THR A 122 1.68 -11.73 -4.50
N ARG A 123 0.54 -12.26 -4.02
CA ARG A 123 -0.72 -11.54 -3.74
C ARG A 123 -1.13 -10.55 -4.85
N SER A 124 -0.71 -10.82 -6.10
CA SER A 124 -0.86 -9.91 -7.23
C SER A 124 -1.00 -10.63 -8.57
N ASN A 125 -0.72 -11.93 -8.63
CA ASN A 125 -0.79 -12.71 -9.85
C ASN A 125 -2.13 -13.44 -9.97
N VAL A 126 -3.04 -12.83 -10.73
CA VAL A 126 -4.35 -13.40 -11.09
C VAL A 126 -4.29 -14.58 -12.07
N ASN A 127 -3.13 -14.86 -12.68
CA ASN A 127 -2.94 -15.97 -13.62
C ASN A 127 -2.00 -17.05 -13.05
N ASN A 128 -2.27 -17.46 -11.80
CA ASN A 128 -1.53 -18.55 -11.18
C ASN A 128 -1.97 -19.93 -11.71
N SER A 129 -1.12 -20.94 -11.51
CA SER A 129 -1.39 -22.31 -11.98
C SER A 129 -2.66 -22.90 -11.36
N LEU A 130 -2.99 -22.51 -10.13
CA LEU A 130 -4.13 -23.00 -9.37
C LEU A 130 -5.46 -22.52 -9.97
N MET A 131 -5.53 -21.24 -10.35
CA MET A 131 -6.65 -20.63 -11.08
C MET A 131 -6.83 -21.28 -12.46
N ARG A 132 -5.71 -21.58 -13.16
CA ARG A 132 -5.77 -22.32 -14.43
C ARG A 132 -6.37 -23.72 -14.29
N VAL A 133 -6.01 -24.47 -13.25
CA VAL A 133 -6.59 -25.79 -12.96
C VAL A 133 -8.06 -25.67 -12.57
N ALA A 134 -8.43 -24.72 -11.70
CA ALA A 134 -9.81 -24.48 -11.31
C ALA A 134 -10.70 -24.11 -12.51
N ALA A 135 -10.22 -23.20 -13.38
CA ALA A 135 -10.92 -22.81 -14.60
C ALA A 135 -11.08 -23.98 -15.58
N SER A 136 -10.02 -24.79 -15.75
CA SER A 136 -10.07 -25.98 -16.61
C SER A 136 -11.06 -27.02 -16.06
N THR A 137 -11.10 -27.21 -14.74
CA THR A 137 -12.02 -28.14 -14.08
C THR A 137 -13.47 -27.65 -14.17
N GLY A 138 -13.71 -26.35 -13.97
CA GLY A 138 -15.02 -25.73 -14.18
C GLY A 138 -15.51 -25.87 -15.61
N LEU A 139 -14.61 -25.72 -16.59
CA LEU A 139 -14.93 -25.95 -18.00
C LEU A 139 -15.30 -27.42 -18.25
N LEU A 140 -14.56 -28.38 -17.70
CA LEU A 140 -14.88 -29.80 -17.82
C LEU A 140 -16.24 -30.14 -17.19
N PHE A 141 -16.58 -29.54 -16.04
CA PHE A 141 -17.90 -29.71 -15.43
C PHE A 141 -19.02 -29.07 -16.26
N ALA A 142 -18.79 -27.91 -16.86
CA ALA A 142 -19.77 -27.29 -17.75
C ALA A 142 -20.01 -28.17 -18.99
N LEU A 143 -18.96 -28.70 -19.60
CA LEU A 143 -19.04 -29.60 -20.75
C LEU A 143 -19.74 -30.91 -20.39
N SER A 144 -19.44 -31.50 -19.23
CA SER A 144 -20.12 -32.72 -18.77
C SER A 144 -21.60 -32.48 -18.46
N GLY A 145 -21.95 -31.32 -17.91
CA GLY A 145 -23.34 -30.88 -17.71
C GLY A 145 -24.11 -30.74 -19.02
N ILE A 146 -23.52 -30.09 -20.03
CA ILE A 146 -24.11 -29.97 -21.39
C ILE A 146 -24.30 -31.35 -22.01
N TRP A 147 -23.28 -32.22 -21.90
CA TRP A 147 -23.36 -33.59 -22.41
C TRP A 147 -24.50 -34.39 -21.76
N LEU A 148 -24.62 -34.34 -20.42
CA LEU A 148 -25.67 -35.00 -19.67
C LEU A 148 -27.07 -34.46 -20.04
N LEU A 149 -27.20 -33.15 -20.25
CA LEU A 149 -28.44 -32.52 -20.73
C LEU A 149 -28.86 -33.10 -22.08
N VAL A 150 -27.96 -33.10 -23.07
CA VAL A 150 -28.25 -33.67 -24.40
C VAL A 150 -28.60 -35.15 -24.32
N TYR A 151 -27.87 -35.92 -23.51
CA TYR A 151 -28.14 -37.34 -23.29
C TYR A 151 -29.52 -37.58 -22.67
N SER A 152 -29.90 -36.81 -21.64
CA SER A 152 -31.19 -36.89 -20.97
C SER A 152 -32.36 -36.59 -21.92
N PHE A 153 -32.25 -35.53 -22.73
CA PHE A 153 -33.29 -35.19 -23.71
C PHE A 153 -33.40 -36.21 -24.85
N ARG A 154 -32.29 -36.84 -25.28
CA ARG A 154 -32.34 -37.94 -26.26
C ARG A 154 -33.00 -39.19 -25.71
N LYS A 155 -32.78 -39.53 -24.44
CA LYS A 155 -33.45 -40.69 -23.80
C LYS A 155 -34.95 -40.50 -23.63
N ARG A 156 -35.42 -39.29 -23.31
CA ARG A 156 -36.87 -39.00 -23.23
C ARG A 156 -37.58 -39.12 -24.57
N LYS A 157 -36.93 -38.77 -25.69
CA LYS A 157 -37.51 -38.97 -27.03
C LYS A 157 -37.56 -40.42 -27.49
N ALA A 158 -36.76 -41.32 -26.89
CA ALA A 158 -36.75 -42.74 -27.22
C ALA A 158 -37.74 -43.57 -26.36
N ALA A 159 -38.36 -42.95 -25.35
CA ALA A 159 -39.28 -43.57 -24.41
C ALA A 159 -40.74 -43.08 -24.56
N ILE A 160 -41.02 -42.33 -25.63
CA ILE A 160 -42.36 -41.91 -26.09
C ILE A 160 -42.55 -42.54 -27.46
#